data_AF-A0A218X1D9-F1
#
_entry.id   AF-A0A218X1D9-F1
#
_cell.length_a   1.000
_cell.length_b   1.000
_cell.length_c   1.000
_cell.angle_alpha   90.00
_cell.angle_beta   90.00
_cell.angle_gamma   90.00
#
_symmetry.space_group_name_H-M   'P 1'
#
loop_
_entity.id
_entity.type
_entity.pdbx_description
1 polymer ?
#
loop_
_entity_poly.entity_id
_entity_poly.type
_entity_poly.pdbx_seq_one_letter_code
_entity_poly.pdbx_strand_id
1 'polypeptide(L)'
;MKADQGRFLLPRWRVVANFLNQEEWPWLESGGNIWVPVIEPCLRVSTLSLKRWKMPSNHVFVLNTRWNKIDHDPENGVSGG
;
A
#
# COMPACT_ATOMS: atom_id res chain seq x y z
N MET A 1 5.19 -16.71 14.87
CA MET A 1 4.86 -16.14 13.54
C MET A 1 5.33 -14.70 13.52
N LYS A 2 6.09 -14.27 12.50
CA LYS A 2 6.50 -12.86 12.38
C LYS A 2 5.24 -12.03 12.13
N ALA A 3 5.04 -10.97 12.93
CA ALA A 3 3.95 -10.03 12.72
C ALA A 3 4.00 -9.52 11.27
N ASP A 4 2.91 -9.73 10.54
CA ASP A 4 2.77 -9.22 9.19
C ASP A 4 2.93 -7.69 9.25
N GLN A 5 3.91 -7.14 8.53
CA GLN A 5 4.34 -5.74 8.72
C GLN A 5 3.28 -4.74 8.26
N GLY A 6 2.14 -5.21 7.74
CA GLY A 6 1.05 -4.38 7.24
C GLY A 6 1.46 -3.56 6.03
N ARG A 7 2.22 -4.20 5.13
CA ARG A 7 2.78 -3.58 3.94
C ARG A 7 2.54 -4.48 2.74
N PHE A 8 2.19 -3.88 1.61
CA PHE A 8 2.08 -4.58 0.35
C PHE A 8 3.12 -4.05 -0.64
N LEU A 9 3.94 -4.97 -1.16
CA LEU A 9 5.01 -4.64 -2.11
C LEU A 9 4.44 -4.65 -3.53
N LEU A 10 4.65 -3.54 -4.23
CA LEU A 10 4.30 -3.37 -5.63
C LEU A 10 5.58 -3.45 -6.50
N PRO A 11 5.58 -4.29 -7.55
CA PRO A 11 6.69 -4.35 -8.48
C PRO A 11 6.73 -3.07 -9.33
N ARG A 12 7.94 -2.54 -9.54
CA ARG A 12 8.21 -1.28 -10.24
C ARG A 12 7.49 -1.16 -11.59
N TRP A 13 7.54 -2.21 -12.41
CA TRP A 13 6.97 -2.17 -13.76
C TRP A 13 5.45 -1.98 -13.78
N ARG A 14 4.72 -2.51 -12.78
CA ARG A 14 3.27 -2.31 -12.66
C ARG A 14 2.94 -0.86 -12.34
N VAL A 15 3.74 -0.24 -11.48
CA VAL A 15 3.54 1.13 -11.02
C VAL A 15 3.85 2.13 -12.12
N VAL A 16 4.96 1.93 -12.84
CA VAL A 16 5.40 2.82 -13.93
C VAL A 16 4.51 2.73 -15.17
N ALA A 17 3.91 1.56 -15.44
CA ALA A 17 3.18 1.36 -16.69
C ALA A 17 1.94 2.24 -16.82
N ASN A 18 1.08 2.29 -15.80
CA ASN A 18 -0.22 2.98 -15.86
C ASN A 18 -0.71 3.50 -14.49
N PHE A 19 0.06 3.36 -13.41
CA PHE A 19 -0.44 3.66 -12.07
C PHE A 19 -0.14 5.10 -11.63
N LEU A 20 1.01 5.64 -12.04
CA LEU A 20 1.44 6.99 -11.70
C LEU A 20 1.40 7.89 -12.92
N ASN A 21 0.97 9.13 -12.73
CA ASN A 21 1.09 10.19 -13.74
C ASN A 21 2.49 10.82 -13.75
N GLN A 22 2.73 11.73 -14.70
CA GLN A 22 4.03 12.37 -14.89
C GLN A 22 4.49 13.27 -13.71
N GLU A 23 3.56 13.79 -12.91
CA GLU A 23 3.86 14.65 -11.75
C GLU A 23 4.11 13.83 -10.47
N GLU A 24 3.39 12.72 -10.35
CA GLU A 24 3.48 11.79 -9.23
C GLU A 24 4.80 11.02 -9.17
N TRP A 25 5.40 10.75 -10.33
CA TRP A 25 6.66 10.04 -10.41
C TRP A 25 7.82 10.82 -9.74
N PRO A 26 8.15 12.06 -10.14
CA PRO A 26 9.16 12.89 -9.46
C PRO A 26 8.91 13.03 -7.96
N TRP A 27 7.64 13.14 -7.55
CA TRP A 27 7.26 13.25 -6.15
C TRP A 27 7.62 12.01 -5.33
N LEU A 28 7.38 10.82 -5.86
CA LEU A 28 7.81 9.57 -5.21
C LEU A 28 9.32 9.38 -5.27
N GLU A 29 10.00 9.87 -6.31
CA GLU A 29 11.46 9.80 -6.41
C GLU A 29 12.18 10.66 -5.36
N SER A 30 11.64 11.83 -5.03
CA SER A 30 12.16 12.73 -3.99
C SER A 30 11.94 12.22 -2.57
N GLY A 31 11.20 11.12 -2.40
CA GLY A 31 10.88 10.52 -1.10
C GLY A 31 9.51 10.94 -0.54
N GLY A 32 8.69 11.62 -1.35
CA GLY A 32 7.31 11.91 -1.03
C GLY A 32 6.43 10.66 -0.92
N ASN A 33 5.17 10.90 -0.59
CA ASN A 33 4.15 9.87 -0.52
C ASN A 33 2.90 10.30 -1.28
N ILE A 34 2.19 9.32 -1.84
CA ILE A 34 0.91 9.52 -2.52
C ILE A 34 -0.16 8.79 -1.73
N TRP A 35 -1.29 9.45 -1.51
CA TRP A 35 -2.46 8.84 -0.90
C TRP A 35 -3.30 8.18 -1.98
N VAL A 36 -3.49 6.86 -1.86
CA VAL A 36 -4.18 6.04 -2.85
C VAL A 36 -5.47 5.51 -2.23
N PRO A 37 -6.65 5.77 -2.81
CA PRO A 37 -7.87 5.09 -2.42
C PRO A 37 -7.82 3.63 -2.89
N VAL A 38 -8.16 2.72 -1.99
CA VAL A 38 -8.28 1.28 -2.24
C VAL A 38 -9.71 0.88 -1.93
N ILE A 39 -10.36 0.26 -2.92
CA ILE A 39 -11.67 -0.35 -2.75
C ILE A 39 -11.44 -1.75 -2.17
N GLU A 40 -11.88 -1.95 -0.94
CA GLU A 40 -11.83 -3.23 -0.24
C GLU A 40 -12.89 -4.19 -0.80
N PRO A 41 -12.77 -5.52 -0.58
CA PRO A 41 -13.77 -6.49 -1.04
C PRO A 41 -15.20 -6.19 -0.55
N CYS A 42 -15.34 -5.59 0.63
CA CYS A 42 -16.63 -5.15 1.19
C CYS A 42 -17.12 -3.80 0.64
N LEU A 43 -16.54 -3.31 -0.46
CA LEU A 43 -16.83 -2.02 -1.11
C LEU A 43 -16.53 -0.78 -0.24
N ARG A 44 -15.87 -0.97 0.91
CA ARG A 44 -15.34 0.12 1.71
C ARG A 44 -14.14 0.76 1.00
N VAL A 45 -14.02 2.08 1.09
CA VAL A 45 -12.83 2.79 0.61
C VAL A 45 -11.88 3.04 1.77
N SER A 46 -10.68 2.52 1.65
CA SER A 46 -9.56 2.79 2.56
C SER A 46 -8.48 3.59 1.86
N THR A 47 -7.86 4.53 2.58
CA THR A 47 -6.78 5.34 2.03
C THR A 47 -5.43 4.82 2.53
N LEU A 48 -4.58 4.41 1.58
CA LEU A 48 -3.23 3.92 1.87
C LEU A 48 -2.17 4.90 1.39
N SER A 49 -0.96 4.79 1.95
CA SER A 49 0.17 5.59 1.51
C SER A 49 1.06 4.77 0.59
N LEU A 50 1.15 5.16 -0.68
CA LEU A 50 2.18 4.68 -1.59
C LEU A 50 3.49 5.43 -1.32
N LYS A 51 4.58 4.67 -1.14
CA LYS A 51 5.94 5.20 -0.96
C LYS A 51 6.95 4.41 -1.76
N ARG A 52 8.02 5.09 -2.19
CA ARG A 52 9.22 4.45 -2.72
C ARG A 52 10.12 4.02 -1.56
N TRP A 53 10.45 2.74 -1.49
CA TRP A 53 11.44 2.21 -0.54
C TRP A 53 12.72 1.87 -1.28
N LYS A 54 13.80 2.62 -0.99
CA LYS A 54 15.13 2.37 -1.53
C LYS A 54 15.79 1.19 -0.80
N MET A 55 16.30 0.25 -1.57
CA MET A 55 17.17 -0.85 -1.15
C MET A 55 18.57 -0.61 -1.77
N PRO A 56 19.64 -1.31 -1.30
CA PRO A 56 21.01 -1.00 -1.70
C PRO A 56 21.26 -1.01 -3.22
N SER A 57 20.57 -1.88 -3.97
CA SER A 57 20.74 -2.02 -5.43
C SER A 57 19.47 -1.77 -6.24
N ASN A 58 18.33 -1.50 -5.59
CA ASN A 58 17.05 -1.35 -6.27
C ASN A 58 16.05 -0.53 -5.42
N HIS A 59 14.86 -0.29 -5.94
CA HIS A 59 13.74 0.23 -5.16
C HIS A 59 12.48 -0.58 -5.42
N VAL A 60 11.64 -0.64 -4.41
CA VAL A 60 10.28 -1.19 -4.49
C VAL A 60 9.29 -0.10 -4.14
N PHE A 61 8.06 -0.25 -4.62
CA PHE A 61 6.96 0.58 -4.16
C PHE A 61 6.20 -0.15 -3.08
N VAL A 62 5.78 0.56 -2.05
CA VAL A 62 5.09 -0.05 -0.93
C VAL A 62 3.82 0.73 -0.63
N LEU A 63 2.70 0.01 -0.58
CA LEU A 63 1.49 0.49 0.06
C LEU A 63 1.62 0.23 1.56
N ASN A 64 1.77 1.32 2.29
CA ASN A 64 1.94 1.38 3.73
C ASN A 64 0.69 1.97 4.39
N THR A 65 0.69 1.88 5.72
CA THR A 65 -0.37 2.35 6.61
C THR A 65 -1.60 1.47 6.51
N ARG A 66 -1.71 0.51 7.43
CA ARG A 66 -2.94 -0.28 7.64
C ARG A 66 -3.32 -1.23 6.48
N TRP A 67 -2.39 -1.66 5.63
CA TRP A 67 -2.68 -2.76 4.69
C TRP A 67 -3.19 -4.01 5.41
N ASN A 68 -2.60 -4.32 6.57
CA ASN A 68 -3.07 -5.37 7.47
C ASN A 68 -4.42 -5.09 8.15
N LYS A 69 -5.06 -3.94 7.92
CA LYS A 69 -6.43 -3.67 8.43
C LYS A 69 -7.47 -3.69 7.32
N ILE A 70 -7.03 -3.82 6.07
CA ILE A 70 -7.92 -4.14 4.95
C ILE A 70 -8.40 -5.56 5.23
N ASP A 71 -9.72 -5.73 5.31
CA ASP A 71 -10.39 -7.00 5.70
C ASP A 71 -10.30 -7.38 7.19
N HIS A 72 -10.02 -6.41 8.08
CA HIS A 72 -10.31 -6.58 9.51
C HIS A 72 -11.52 -5.77 9.89
N ASP A 73 -12.68 -6.39 9.67
CA ASP A 73 -13.93 -5.96 10.25
C ASP A 73 -13.98 -6.44 11.72
N PRO A 74 -13.93 -5.56 12.74
CA PRO A 74 -14.18 -5.98 14.11
C PRO A 74 -15.62 -6.45 14.32
N GLU A 75 -16.54 -6.15 13.39
CA GLU A 75 -17.96 -6.48 13.50
C GLU A 75 -18.28 -7.92 13.07
N ASN A 76 -17.34 -8.63 12.43
CA ASN A 76 -17.47 -10.05 12.06
C ASN A 76 -16.44 -10.96 12.75
N GLY A 77 -15.76 -10.45 13.77
CA GLY A 77 -15.01 -11.27 14.70
C GLY A 77 -15.96 -12.09 15.56
N VAL A 78 -16.37 -13.26 15.07
CA VAL A 78 -16.82 -14.33 15.97
C VAL A 78 -15.67 -14.57 16.93
N SER A 79 -15.82 -14.02 18.13
CA SER A 79 -15.09 -14.45 19.32
C SER A 79 -15.53 -15.89 19.54
N GLY A 80 -14.79 -16.83 18.95
CA GLY A 80 -14.83 -18.22 19.37
C GLY A 80 -14.29 -18.28 20.79
N GLY A 81 -15.15 -18.68 21.73
CA GLY A 81 -14.80 -18.91 23.14
C GLY A 81 -13.89 -20.10 23.36
#